data_AF-A0A7S1UXJ1-F1
#
_entry.id   AF-A0A7S1UXJ1-F1
#
_cell.length_a   1.000
_cell.length_b   1.000
_cell.length_c   1.000
_cell.angle_alpha   90.00
_cell.angle_beta   90.00
_cell.angle_gamma   90.00
#
_symmetry.space_group_name_H-M   'P 1'
#
loop_
_entity.id
_entity.type
_entity.pdbx_description
1 polymer ?
#
loop_
_entity_poly.entity_id
_entity_poly.type
_entity_poly.pdbx_seq_one_letter_code
_entity_poly.pdbx_strand_id
1 'polypeptide(L)'
;MGAMNSVKEKWDSSGGNELISKVSSSIPQGTKDYLGSAQKQLFNRDNLRSITVFFGIGEERPFYVEKAPSLLFARLKHNLQFFYLNYLLVFAVLFVLTLIISPSAIIGIALLGFAWVYVVRRTSEGSTKVYNFTITQKQATIGMGIISAFVLMYLLSHIFWWTIFSGGFLISIHAGLRDASMHQDSNDRVEMSGDLSLEENAAFLNPVENGPKVQAVEVV
;
A
#
# COMPACT_ATOMS: atom_id res chain seq x y z
N MET A 1 -19.94 20.43 -8.04
CA MET A 1 -20.73 19.22 -8.34
C MET A 1 -20.83 18.85 -9.84
N GLY A 2 -20.49 19.70 -10.82
CA GLY A 2 -20.71 19.41 -12.25
C GLY A 2 -19.69 18.47 -12.94
N ALA A 3 -18.44 18.43 -12.50
CA ALA A 3 -17.39 17.68 -13.20
C ALA A 3 -17.57 16.16 -13.14
N MET A 4 -17.91 15.61 -11.97
CA MET A 4 -18.14 14.16 -11.79
C MET A 4 -19.30 13.64 -12.65
N ASN A 5 -20.38 14.40 -12.78
CA ASN A 5 -21.54 13.99 -13.59
C ASN A 5 -21.18 13.95 -15.08
N SER A 6 -20.43 14.93 -15.58
CA SER A 6 -19.99 14.96 -16.97
C SER A 6 -19.01 13.84 -17.33
N VAL A 7 -18.14 13.45 -16.39
CA VAL A 7 -17.19 12.34 -16.60
C VAL A 7 -17.93 11.01 -16.63
N LYS A 8 -18.92 10.84 -15.74
CA LYS A 8 -19.76 9.64 -15.69
C LYS A 8 -20.59 9.48 -16.97
N GLU A 9 -21.20 10.56 -17.44
CA GLU A 9 -22.00 10.56 -18.67
C GLU A 9 -21.14 10.27 -19.92
N LYS A 10 -19.93 10.84 -20.00
CA LYS A 10 -18.97 10.52 -21.06
C LYS A 10 -18.47 9.07 -20.98
N TRP A 11 -18.22 8.57 -19.78
CA TRP A 11 -17.83 7.18 -19.55
C TRP A 11 -18.91 6.20 -19.99
N ASP A 12 -20.16 6.45 -19.58
CA ASP A 12 -21.32 5.61 -19.92
C ASP A 12 -21.58 5.63 -21.45
N SER A 13 -21.41 6.79 -22.10
CA SER A 13 -21.55 6.92 -23.56
C SER A 13 -20.41 6.27 -24.37
N SER A 14 -19.25 6.02 -23.75
CA SER A 14 -18.05 5.51 -24.43
C SER A 14 -18.05 3.99 -24.64
N GLY A 15 -19.09 3.29 -24.18
CA GLY A 15 -19.15 1.82 -24.23
C GLY A 15 -18.25 1.13 -23.19
N GLY A 16 -17.60 1.89 -22.31
CA GLY A 16 -16.73 1.36 -21.24
C GLY A 16 -17.45 0.38 -20.32
N ASN A 17 -18.73 0.62 -20.02
CA ASN A 17 -19.53 -0.30 -19.20
C ASN A 17 -19.86 -1.63 -19.90
N GLU A 18 -20.04 -1.64 -21.23
CA GLU A 18 -20.22 -2.90 -21.99
C GLU A 18 -18.94 -3.73 -22.03
N LEU A 19 -17.78 -3.07 -22.15
CA LEU A 19 -16.49 -3.75 -22.13
C LEU A 19 -16.20 -4.33 -20.74
N ILE A 20 -16.46 -3.56 -19.68
CA ILE A 20 -16.33 -4.06 -18.30
C ILE A 20 -17.34 -5.17 -18.01
N SER A 21 -18.57 -5.10 -18.53
CA SER A 21 -19.56 -6.16 -18.33
C SER A 21 -19.18 -7.44 -19.08
N LYS A 22 -18.66 -7.35 -20.31
CA LYS A 22 -18.12 -8.50 -21.07
C LYS A 22 -16.89 -9.12 -20.42
N VAL A 23 -15.96 -8.30 -19.93
CA VAL A 23 -14.77 -8.79 -19.22
C VAL A 23 -15.19 -9.42 -17.90
N SER A 24 -16.10 -8.80 -17.15
CA SER A 24 -16.66 -9.37 -15.93
C SER A 24 -17.38 -10.68 -16.21
N SER A 25 -18.21 -10.79 -17.25
CA SER A 25 -18.91 -12.03 -17.58
C SER A 25 -17.97 -13.14 -18.07
N SER A 26 -16.78 -12.79 -18.58
CA SER A 26 -15.77 -13.74 -19.07
C SER A 26 -14.84 -14.25 -17.97
N ILE A 27 -14.86 -13.64 -16.77
CA ILE A 27 -14.04 -14.08 -15.63
C ILE A 27 -14.81 -15.16 -14.83
N PRO A 28 -14.21 -16.33 -14.57
CA PRO A 28 -14.80 -17.38 -13.73
C PRO A 28 -15.22 -16.88 -12.34
N GLN A 29 -16.35 -17.36 -11.82
CA GLN A 29 -16.87 -16.95 -10.50
C GLN A 29 -15.84 -17.17 -9.38
N GLY A 30 -15.11 -18.29 -9.39
CA GLY A 30 -14.04 -18.53 -8.43
C GLY A 30 -13.00 -17.40 -8.41
N THR A 31 -12.55 -16.92 -9.58
CA THR A 31 -11.60 -15.80 -9.68
C THR A 31 -12.19 -14.49 -9.17
N LYS A 32 -13.50 -14.24 -9.35
CA LYS A 32 -14.16 -13.05 -8.81
C LYS A 32 -14.19 -13.07 -7.29
N ASP A 33 -14.43 -14.23 -6.68
CA ASP A 33 -14.50 -14.37 -5.23
C ASP A 33 -13.11 -14.24 -4.59
N TYR A 34 -12.07 -14.80 -5.23
CA TYR A 34 -10.67 -14.60 -4.81
C TYR A 34 -10.23 -13.13 -4.95
N LEU A 35 -10.57 -12.48 -6.07
CA LEU A 35 -10.19 -11.08 -6.29
C LEU A 35 -10.94 -10.15 -5.34
N GLY A 36 -12.23 -10.41 -5.11
CA GLY A 36 -13.07 -9.62 -4.21
C GLY A 36 -12.65 -9.76 -2.74
N SER A 37 -12.33 -10.97 -2.30
CA SER A 37 -11.79 -11.20 -0.95
C SER A 37 -10.40 -10.58 -0.77
N ALA A 38 -9.50 -10.73 -1.74
CA ALA A 38 -8.18 -10.10 -1.73
C ALA A 38 -8.27 -8.56 -1.73
N GLN A 39 -9.14 -7.99 -2.57
CA GLN A 39 -9.36 -6.54 -2.60
C GLN A 39 -9.91 -6.04 -1.26
N LYS A 40 -10.91 -6.74 -0.70
CA LYS A 40 -11.51 -6.35 0.59
C LYS A 40 -10.52 -6.46 1.75
N GLN A 41 -9.65 -7.46 1.73
CA GLN A 41 -8.60 -7.64 2.73
C GLN A 41 -7.48 -6.59 2.59
N LEU A 42 -7.11 -6.23 1.36
CA LEU A 42 -6.09 -5.21 1.09
C LEU A 42 -6.59 -3.78 1.38
N PHE A 43 -7.85 -3.48 1.07
CA PHE A 43 -8.51 -2.19 1.27
C PHE A 43 -9.39 -2.13 2.52
N ASN A 44 -9.14 -2.96 3.53
CA ASN A 44 -9.85 -2.78 4.78
C ASN A 44 -9.40 -1.46 5.44
N ARG A 45 -10.32 -0.50 5.55
CA ARG A 45 -10.04 0.85 6.07
C ARG A 45 -9.59 0.82 7.53
N ASP A 46 -9.85 -0.27 8.23
CA ASP A 46 -9.38 -0.50 9.61
C ASP A 46 -7.84 -0.58 9.70
N ASN A 47 -7.17 -0.90 8.60
CA ASN A 47 -5.70 -0.89 8.52
C ASN A 47 -5.12 0.50 8.17
N LEU A 48 -5.95 1.50 7.84
CA LEU A 48 -5.50 2.88 7.66
C LEU A 48 -5.26 3.47 9.06
N ARG A 49 -4.02 3.36 9.53
CA ARG A 49 -3.62 3.90 10.83
C ARG A 49 -3.70 5.42 10.80
N SER A 50 -4.14 6.01 11.90
CA SER A 50 -4.26 7.47 12.02
C SER A 50 -2.92 8.15 11.71
N ILE A 51 -2.97 9.24 10.96
CA ILE A 51 -1.80 9.99 10.51
C ILE A 51 -0.98 10.48 11.72
N THR A 52 -1.64 10.71 12.86
CA THR A 52 -0.99 11.07 14.13
C THR A 52 -0.08 9.97 14.67
N VAL A 53 -0.49 8.70 14.60
CA VAL A 53 0.32 7.54 15.03
C VAL A 53 1.49 7.31 14.06
N PHE A 54 1.26 7.53 12.77
CA PHE A 54 2.29 7.43 11.74
C PHE A 54 3.45 8.41 11.99
N PHE A 55 3.13 9.67 12.28
CA PHE A 55 4.15 10.68 12.60
C PHE A 55 4.62 10.65 14.08
N GLY A 56 4.05 9.80 14.93
CA GLY A 56 4.46 9.66 16.34
C GLY A 56 4.09 10.87 17.21
N ILE A 57 3.02 11.58 16.86
CA ILE A 57 2.55 12.75 17.61
C ILE A 57 1.92 12.28 18.93
N GLY A 58 2.58 12.57 20.06
CA GLY A 58 2.12 12.24 21.41
C GLY A 58 2.87 11.10 22.11
N GLU A 59 3.94 10.57 21.52
CA GLU A 59 4.81 9.57 22.16
C GLU A 59 6.07 10.22 22.75
N GLU A 60 6.58 9.69 23.87
CA GLU A 60 7.73 10.29 24.58
C GLU A 60 9.06 10.14 23.81
N ARG A 61 9.21 9.10 22.97
CA ARG A 61 10.40 8.86 22.12
C ARG A 61 10.03 8.17 20.79
N PRO A 62 9.47 8.90 19.80
CA PRO A 62 8.96 8.30 18.57
C PRO A 62 10.05 7.83 17.58
N PHE A 63 11.27 8.37 17.69
CA PHE A 63 12.40 8.05 16.82
C PHE A 63 13.62 7.60 17.63
N TYR A 64 14.18 6.44 17.29
CA TYR A 64 15.38 5.91 17.93
C TYR A 64 16.27 5.18 16.91
N VAL A 65 17.58 5.42 16.98
CA VAL A 65 18.58 4.79 16.09
C VAL A 65 19.13 3.54 16.77
N GLU A 66 18.71 2.36 16.31
CA GLU A 66 19.30 1.11 16.75
C GLU A 66 20.68 0.90 16.15
N LYS A 67 21.64 0.44 16.95
CA LYS A 67 23.03 0.22 16.50
C LYS A 67 23.25 -1.20 15.98
N ALA A 68 22.37 -2.13 16.33
CA ALA A 68 22.46 -3.53 15.94
C ALA A 68 21.71 -3.81 14.61
N PRO A 69 22.39 -4.31 13.56
CA PRO A 69 21.76 -4.52 12.25
C PRO A 69 20.69 -5.62 12.25
N SER A 70 20.83 -6.66 13.08
CA SER A 70 19.85 -7.74 13.20
C SER A 70 18.51 -7.26 13.76
N LEU A 71 18.53 -6.36 14.74
CA LEU A 71 17.34 -5.76 15.32
C LEU A 71 16.71 -4.71 14.39
N LEU A 72 17.51 -4.00 13.60
CA LEU A 72 17.02 -3.05 12.58
C LEU A 72 16.16 -3.74 11.51
N PHE A 73 16.60 -4.88 10.97
CA PHE A 73 15.81 -5.59 9.95
C PHE A 73 14.49 -6.13 10.51
N ALA A 74 14.49 -6.61 11.76
CA ALA A 74 13.26 -7.03 12.43
C ALA A 74 12.28 -5.85 12.60
N ARG A 75 12.79 -4.68 13.01
CA ARG A 75 11.98 -3.44 13.12
C ARG A 75 11.47 -2.97 11.76
N LEU A 76 12.33 -2.94 10.75
CA LEU A 76 11.94 -2.53 9.40
C LEU A 76 10.80 -3.40 8.87
N LYS A 77 10.91 -4.73 9.00
CA LYS A 77 9.87 -5.67 8.58
C LYS A 77 8.56 -5.42 9.34
N HIS A 78 8.62 -5.24 10.65
CA HIS A 78 7.45 -4.98 11.48
C HIS A 78 6.79 -3.65 11.11
N ASN A 79 7.56 -2.57 11.03
CA ASN A 79 7.07 -1.23 10.71
C ASN A 79 6.48 -1.15 9.30
N LEU A 80 7.12 -1.79 8.31
CA LEU A 80 6.60 -1.88 6.94
C LEU A 80 5.26 -2.63 6.89
N GLN A 81 5.13 -3.72 7.64
CA GLN A 81 3.88 -4.47 7.71
C GLN A 81 2.79 -3.70 8.48
N PHE A 82 3.17 -2.99 9.55
CA PHE A 82 2.24 -2.25 10.40
C PHE A 82 1.70 -0.98 9.73
N PHE A 83 2.53 -0.25 8.96
CA PHE A 83 2.16 1.01 8.31
C PHE A 83 2.03 0.90 6.77
N TYR A 84 1.78 -0.30 6.23
CA TYR A 84 1.80 -0.53 4.77
C TYR A 84 0.89 0.42 3.97
N LEU A 85 -0.35 0.66 4.45
CA LEU A 85 -1.28 1.57 3.76
C LEU A 85 -0.84 3.04 3.85
N ASN A 86 -0.24 3.44 4.97
CA ASN A 86 0.24 4.82 5.15
C ASN A 86 1.44 5.09 4.24
N TYR A 87 2.36 4.12 4.12
CA TYR A 87 3.45 4.22 3.15
C TYR A 87 2.95 4.22 1.70
N LEU A 88 1.94 3.41 1.37
CA LEU A 88 1.32 3.42 0.05
C LEU A 88 0.65 4.77 -0.26
N LEU A 89 -0.01 5.38 0.73
CA LEU A 89 -0.62 6.71 0.59
C LEU A 89 0.46 7.80 0.41
N VAL A 90 1.50 7.81 1.24
CA VAL A 90 2.62 8.76 1.09
C VAL A 90 3.29 8.59 -0.28
N PHE A 91 3.51 7.36 -0.71
CA PHE A 91 4.06 7.05 -2.03
C PHE A 91 3.17 7.55 -3.17
N ALA A 92 1.85 7.35 -3.07
CA ALA A 92 0.89 7.85 -4.05
C ALA A 92 0.85 9.38 -4.11
N VAL A 93 0.88 10.05 -2.96
CA VAL A 93 0.95 11.52 -2.89
C VAL A 93 2.26 12.02 -3.49
N LEU A 94 3.40 11.40 -3.16
CA LEU A 94 4.69 11.73 -3.75
C LEU A 94 4.70 11.51 -5.27
N PHE A 95 4.09 10.43 -5.76
CA PHE A 95 3.98 10.16 -7.20
C PHE A 95 3.18 11.23 -7.95
N VAL A 96 2.04 11.65 -7.39
CA VAL A 96 1.24 12.74 -7.97
C VAL A 96 2.00 14.06 -7.92
N LEU A 97 2.69 14.33 -6.80
CA LEU A 97 3.49 15.54 -6.64
C LEU A 97 4.66 15.59 -7.63
N THR A 98 5.41 14.49 -7.82
CA THR A 98 6.52 14.41 -8.79
C THR A 98 6.02 14.57 -10.21
N LEU A 99 4.82 14.07 -10.53
CA LEU A 99 4.18 14.28 -11.83
C LEU A 99 3.87 15.77 -12.08
N ILE A 100 3.35 16.48 -11.09
CA ILE A 100 3.02 17.91 -11.22
C ILE A 100 4.26 18.80 -11.24
N ILE A 101 5.30 18.47 -10.47
CA ILE A 101 6.54 19.27 -10.40
C ILE A 101 7.47 19.02 -11.58
N SER A 102 7.42 17.84 -12.20
CA SER A 102 8.33 17.50 -13.29
C SER A 102 8.01 18.32 -14.55
N PRO A 103 8.91 19.22 -14.99
CA PRO A 103 8.68 20.04 -16.17
C PRO A 103 8.57 19.18 -17.44
N SER A 104 9.30 18.05 -17.50
CA SER A 104 9.24 17.12 -18.63
C SER A 104 7.86 16.47 -18.74
N ALA A 105 7.19 16.19 -17.61
CA ALA A 105 5.85 15.60 -17.60
C ALA A 105 4.82 16.53 -18.24
N ILE A 106 4.83 17.79 -17.81
CA ILE A 106 3.93 18.84 -18.31
C ILE A 106 4.17 19.07 -19.81
N ILE A 107 5.44 19.27 -20.20
CA ILE A 107 5.80 19.50 -21.60
C ILE A 107 5.43 18.29 -22.46
N GLY A 108 5.70 17.08 -21.97
CA GLY A 108 5.37 15.83 -22.66
C GLY A 108 3.88 15.71 -22.94
N ILE A 109 3.04 15.92 -21.93
CA ILE A 109 1.57 15.87 -22.07
C ILE A 109 1.08 16.99 -23.00
N ALA A 110 1.62 18.20 -22.89
CA ALA A 110 1.24 19.33 -23.73
C ALA A 110 1.58 19.10 -25.21
N LEU A 111 2.80 18.63 -25.52
CA LEU A 111 3.22 18.29 -26.88
C LEU A 111 2.39 17.15 -27.46
N LEU A 112 2.08 16.13 -26.65
CA LEU A 112 1.21 15.03 -27.04
C LEU A 112 -0.19 15.55 -27.41
N GLY A 113 -0.76 16.41 -26.56
CA GLY A 113 -2.05 17.05 -26.82
C GLY A 113 -2.05 17.88 -28.10
N PHE A 114 -0.99 18.67 -28.33
CA PHE A 114 -0.84 19.44 -29.57
C PHE A 114 -0.71 18.53 -30.80
N ALA A 115 0.07 17.45 -30.70
CA ALA A 115 0.21 16.46 -31.77
C ALA A 115 -1.13 15.78 -32.10
N TRP A 116 -1.92 15.42 -31.09
CA TRP A 116 -3.27 14.88 -31.27
C TRP A 116 -4.20 15.87 -31.96
N VAL A 117 -4.24 17.13 -31.51
CA VAL A 117 -5.05 18.18 -32.15
C VAL A 117 -4.62 18.39 -33.60
N TYR A 118 -3.31 18.41 -33.87
CA TYR A 118 -2.77 18.55 -35.22
C TYR A 118 -3.20 17.40 -36.13
N VAL A 119 -3.07 16.14 -35.67
CA VAL A 119 -3.48 14.95 -36.44
C VAL A 119 -4.97 14.98 -36.71
N VAL A 120 -5.81 15.26 -35.70
CA VAL A 120 -7.27 15.32 -35.86
C VAL A 120 -7.68 16.39 -36.87
N ARG A 121 -7.06 17.59 -36.81
CA ARG A 121 -7.34 18.68 -37.76
C ARG A 121 -6.88 18.39 -39.18
N ARG A 122 -5.77 17.68 -39.36
CA ARG A 122 -5.29 17.34 -40.70
C ARG A 122 -6.13 16.23 -41.31
N THR A 123 -6.63 15.32 -40.49
CA THR A 123 -7.36 14.13 -40.95
C THR A 123 -8.88 14.33 -40.98
N SER A 124 -9.41 15.51 -40.65
CA SER A 124 -10.85 15.80 -40.65
C SER A 124 -11.51 15.69 -42.03
N GLU A 125 -10.76 15.78 -43.11
CA GLU A 125 -11.25 15.64 -44.50
C GLU A 125 -11.28 14.17 -44.97
N GLY A 126 -11.08 13.20 -44.07
CA GLY A 126 -11.26 11.76 -44.32
C GLY A 126 -10.06 11.06 -44.98
N SER A 127 -9.21 11.78 -45.70
CA SER A 127 -7.92 11.28 -46.19
C SER A 127 -6.87 12.37 -46.19
N THR A 128 -5.68 12.04 -45.68
CA THR A 128 -4.54 12.96 -45.70
C THR A 128 -3.44 12.37 -46.55
N LYS A 129 -3.12 13.05 -47.66
CA LYS A 129 -1.90 12.76 -48.40
C LYS A 129 -0.72 13.33 -47.62
N VAL A 130 0.09 12.43 -47.06
CA VAL A 130 1.42 12.81 -46.56
C VAL A 130 2.39 12.44 -47.66
N TYR A 131 2.95 13.47 -48.30
CA TYR A 131 3.89 13.35 -49.41
C TYR A 131 3.29 12.62 -50.63
N ASN A 132 3.45 11.29 -50.73
CA ASN A 132 2.93 10.45 -51.83
C ASN A 132 2.02 9.30 -51.37
N PHE A 133 1.75 9.15 -50.06
CA PHE A 133 0.88 8.11 -49.53
C PHE A 133 -0.43 8.70 -48.99
N THR A 134 -1.55 8.16 -49.44
CA THR A 134 -2.88 8.44 -48.87
C THR A 134 -3.03 7.67 -47.56
N ILE A 135 -2.77 8.34 -46.44
CA ILE A 135 -2.97 7.75 -45.12
C ILE A 135 -4.44 7.94 -44.75
N THR A 136 -5.11 6.80 -44.51
CA THR A 136 -6.49 6.77 -44.03
C THR A 136 -6.54 7.20 -42.56
N GLN A 137 -7.63 7.85 -42.14
CA GLN A 137 -7.80 8.34 -40.76
C GLN A 137 -7.52 7.29 -39.67
N LYS A 138 -7.95 6.05 -39.90
CA LYS A 138 -7.71 4.93 -38.98
C LYS A 138 -6.21 4.64 -38.82
N GLN A 139 -5.43 4.65 -39.92
CA GLN A 139 -3.99 4.39 -39.90
C GLN A 139 -3.23 5.51 -39.19
N ALA A 140 -3.59 6.77 -39.43
CA ALA A 140 -2.99 7.92 -38.75
C ALA A 140 -3.26 7.88 -37.23
N THR A 141 -4.47 7.51 -36.82
CA THR A 141 -4.85 7.41 -35.41
C THR A 141 -4.11 6.27 -34.71
N ILE A 142 -4.00 5.10 -35.35
CA ILE A 142 -3.24 3.96 -34.80
C ILE A 142 -1.75 4.31 -34.69
N GLY A 143 -1.17 4.90 -35.73
CA GLY A 143 0.23 5.34 -35.72
C GLY A 143 0.51 6.35 -34.61
N MET A 144 -0.36 7.37 -34.46
CA MET A 144 -0.25 8.35 -33.38
C MET A 144 -0.43 7.70 -32.00
N GLY A 145 -1.35 6.72 -31.88
CA GLY A 145 -1.53 5.92 -30.66
C GLY A 145 -0.25 5.21 -30.24
N ILE A 146 0.41 4.52 -31.17
CA ILE A 146 1.67 3.81 -30.91
C ILE A 146 2.77 4.80 -30.47
N ILE A 147 2.95 5.89 -31.22
CA ILE A 147 3.94 6.94 -30.86
C ILE A 147 3.64 7.49 -29.48
N SER A 148 2.37 7.77 -29.18
CA SER A 148 1.97 8.31 -27.90
C SER A 148 2.23 7.34 -26.75
N ALA A 149 2.04 6.03 -26.97
CA ALA A 149 2.34 5.00 -25.99
C ALA A 149 3.84 4.94 -25.68
N PHE A 150 4.72 4.99 -26.70
CA PHE A 150 6.16 5.02 -26.48
C PHE A 150 6.63 6.29 -25.75
N VAL A 151 6.10 7.45 -26.12
CA VAL A 151 6.43 8.72 -25.46
C VAL A 151 5.98 8.70 -24.00
N LEU A 152 4.74 8.27 -23.73
CA LEU A 152 4.23 8.15 -22.36
C LEU A 152 5.03 7.12 -21.56
N MET A 153 5.39 5.99 -22.15
CA MET A 153 6.20 4.95 -21.49
C MET A 153 7.58 5.49 -21.10
N TYR A 154 8.26 6.21 -22.00
CA TYR A 154 9.55 6.83 -21.71
C TYR A 154 9.43 7.88 -20.58
N LEU A 155 8.40 8.73 -20.67
CA LEU A 155 8.15 9.79 -19.70
C LEU A 155 7.80 9.25 -18.31
N LEU A 156 6.87 8.30 -18.23
CA LEU A 156 6.48 7.66 -16.97
C LEU A 156 7.63 6.85 -16.38
N SER A 157 8.44 6.17 -17.19
CA SER A 157 9.58 5.38 -16.70
C SER A 157 10.52 6.24 -15.85
N HIS A 158 10.90 7.43 -16.35
CA HIS A 158 11.79 8.32 -15.62
C HIS A 158 11.19 8.79 -14.27
N ILE A 159 9.93 9.22 -14.28
CA ILE A 159 9.21 9.70 -13.08
C ILE A 159 9.02 8.55 -12.08
N PHE A 160 8.70 7.36 -12.59
CA PHE A 160 8.50 6.16 -11.79
C PHE A 160 9.78 5.75 -11.06
N TRP A 161 10.91 5.68 -11.76
CA TRP A 161 12.21 5.39 -11.13
C TRP A 161 12.57 6.43 -10.09
N TRP A 162 12.41 7.72 -10.40
CA TRP A 162 12.67 8.79 -9.45
C TRP A 162 11.81 8.69 -8.19
N THR A 163 10.52 8.36 -8.35
CA THR A 163 9.58 8.22 -7.24
C THR A 163 9.89 6.98 -6.40
N ILE A 164 10.28 5.86 -7.01
CA ILE A 164 10.72 4.66 -6.27
C ILE A 164 11.96 4.97 -5.42
N PHE A 165 12.97 5.60 -5.99
CA PHE A 165 14.19 5.90 -5.22
C PHE A 165 13.93 6.91 -4.10
N SER A 166 13.31 8.04 -4.41
CA SER A 166 13.05 9.09 -3.41
C SER A 166 12.01 8.66 -2.36
N GLY A 167 10.90 8.05 -2.80
CA GLY A 167 9.86 7.55 -1.92
C GLY A 167 10.33 6.35 -1.10
N GLY A 168 11.03 5.39 -1.71
CA GLY A 168 11.62 4.25 -1.03
C GLY A 168 12.65 4.67 0.01
N PHE A 169 13.48 5.66 -0.29
CA PHE A 169 14.44 6.22 0.66
C PHE A 169 13.74 6.88 1.87
N LEU A 170 12.73 7.71 1.62
CA LEU A 170 11.94 8.34 2.69
C LEU A 170 11.24 7.31 3.57
N ILE A 171 10.61 6.30 2.95
CA ILE A 171 9.97 5.19 3.66
C ILE A 171 10.99 4.40 4.47
N SER A 172 12.17 4.12 3.91
CA SER A 172 13.23 3.36 4.59
C SER A 172 13.78 4.11 5.80
N ILE A 173 14.00 5.43 5.68
CA ILE A 173 14.41 6.28 6.81
C ILE A 173 13.32 6.28 7.88
N HIS A 174 12.07 6.54 7.48
CA HIS A 174 10.98 6.61 8.43
C HIS A 174 10.77 5.25 9.11
N ALA A 175 10.77 4.15 8.38
CA ALA A 175 10.60 2.80 8.92
C ALA A 175 11.81 2.31 9.73
N GLY A 176 13.03 2.80 9.45
CA GLY A 176 14.22 2.48 10.23
C GLY A 176 14.35 3.28 11.51
N LEU A 177 13.92 4.55 11.51
CA LEU A 177 13.97 5.43 12.69
C LEU A 177 12.75 5.31 13.60
N ARG A 178 11.58 4.97 13.04
CA ARG A 178 10.34 4.84 13.81
C ARG A 178 10.41 3.60 14.70
N ASP A 179 10.19 3.78 16.00
CA ASP A 179 9.98 2.66 16.91
C ASP A 179 8.47 2.45 17.12
N ALA A 180 7.92 1.38 16.55
CA ALA A 180 6.52 1.00 16.73
C ALA A 180 6.35 -0.17 17.72
N SER A 181 7.38 -0.50 18.50
CA SER A 181 7.33 -1.59 19.50
C SER A 181 6.18 -1.45 20.51
N MET A 182 5.72 -0.22 20.76
CA MET A 182 4.59 0.07 21.65
C MET A 182 3.22 -0.36 21.07
N HIS A 183 3.10 -0.52 19.75
CA HIS A 183 1.85 -0.91 19.07
C HIS A 183 1.87 -2.37 18.59
N GLN A 184 2.57 -3.25 19.31
CA GLN A 184 2.45 -4.71 19.13
C GLN A 184 1.00 -5.16 19.42
N ASP A 185 0.13 -5.03 18.42
CA ASP A 185 -1.26 -5.46 18.53
C ASP A 185 -1.41 -6.94 18.17
N SER A 186 -1.85 -7.71 19.18
CA SER A 186 -2.57 -9.00 19.15
C SER A 186 -1.86 -10.28 18.71
N ASN A 187 -1.00 -10.30 17.69
CA ASN A 187 -0.45 -11.58 17.19
C ASN A 187 0.78 -12.09 17.96
N ASP A 188 1.38 -11.24 18.80
CA ASP A 188 2.53 -11.60 19.66
C ASP A 188 2.18 -11.49 21.15
N ARG A 189 0.88 -11.35 21.46
CA ARG A 189 0.40 -11.62 22.81
C ARG A 189 0.53 -13.12 23.03
N VAL A 190 1.64 -13.54 23.60
CA VAL A 190 1.68 -14.80 24.33
C VAL A 190 0.65 -14.64 25.43
N GLU A 191 -0.55 -15.17 25.23
CA GLU A 191 -1.43 -15.46 26.36
C GLU A 191 -0.58 -16.34 27.27
N MET A 192 -0.12 -15.78 28.38
CA MET A 192 0.41 -16.55 29.48
C MET A 192 -0.79 -17.29 30.08
N SER A 193 -1.33 -18.28 29.36
CA SER A 193 -2.06 -19.38 29.97
C SER A 193 -1.01 -20.16 30.76
N GLY A 194 -0.63 -19.61 31.91
CA GLY A 194 -0.09 -20.42 32.97
C GLY A 194 -1.15 -21.45 33.25
N ASP A 195 -0.91 -22.69 32.81
CA ASP A 195 -1.61 -23.84 33.34
C ASP A 195 -1.20 -23.93 34.82
N LEU A 196 -1.88 -23.12 35.64
CA LEU A 196 -1.91 -23.31 37.07
C LEU A 196 -2.82 -24.51 37.32
N SER A 197 -2.31 -25.70 36.99
CA SER A 197 -2.71 -26.92 37.66
C SER A 197 -2.35 -26.74 39.13
N LEU A 198 -3.29 -26.14 39.87
CA LEU A 198 -3.29 -26.01 41.33
C LEU A 198 -3.57 -27.36 42.01
N GLU A 199 -3.02 -28.43 41.47
CA GLU A 199 -3.00 -29.79 41.98
C GLU A 199 -1.69 -30.34 41.42
N GLU A 200 -0.52 -30.20 42.07
CA GLU A 200 0.12 -31.38 42.68
C GLU A 200 1.39 -31.03 43.48
N ASN A 201 1.64 -29.79 43.93
CA ASN A 201 2.88 -29.50 44.68
C ASN A 201 2.74 -28.47 45.82
N ALA A 202 1.62 -28.55 46.57
CA ALA A 202 1.46 -27.83 47.84
C ALA A 202 2.09 -28.57 49.06
N ALA A 203 2.95 -29.58 48.83
CA ALA A 203 3.63 -30.31 49.90
C ALA A 203 4.60 -29.43 50.72
N PHE A 204 4.99 -28.26 50.20
CA PHE A 204 5.82 -27.29 50.92
C PHE A 204 5.04 -26.48 51.97
N LEU A 205 3.70 -26.43 51.90
CA LEU A 205 2.86 -25.63 52.80
C LEU A 205 2.24 -26.42 53.97
N ASN A 206 2.35 -27.75 53.98
CA ASN A 206 1.91 -28.59 55.09
C ASN A 206 3.12 -29.26 55.77
N PRO A 207 3.67 -28.68 56.85
CA PRO A 207 4.60 -29.43 57.67
C PRO A 207 3.83 -30.59 58.30
N VAL A 208 4.21 -31.82 57.92
CA VAL A 208 3.68 -33.05 58.48
C VAL A 208 3.96 -33.06 59.99
N GLU A 209 2.90 -32.96 60.77
CA GLU A 209 2.91 -33.07 62.23
C GLU A 209 3.24 -34.52 62.63
N ASN A 210 4.53 -34.84 62.73
CA ASN A 210 5.00 -36.08 63.36
C ASN A 210 6.28 -35.79 64.15
N GLY A 211 6.11 -35.17 65.32
CA GLY A 211 7.13 -35.06 66.37
C GLY A 211 6.75 -35.93 67.59
N PRO A 212 7.73 -36.49 68.32
CA PRO A 212 7.49 -37.52 69.33
C PRO A 212 6.81 -36.94 70.59
N LYS A 213 5.88 -37.71 71.18
CA LYS A 213 5.22 -37.39 72.46
C LYS A 213 6.25 -37.30 73.58
N VAL A 214 6.42 -36.10 74.13
CA VAL A 214 7.23 -35.87 75.34
C VAL A 214 6.36 -36.23 76.56
N GLN A 215 6.78 -37.21 77.35
CA GLN A 215 6.17 -37.55 78.63
C GLN A 215 6.50 -36.45 79.66
N ALA A 216 5.47 -35.97 80.36
CA ALA A 216 5.62 -35.08 81.50
C ALA A 216 6.15 -35.87 82.70
N VAL A 217 7.30 -35.45 83.23
CA VAL A 217 7.82 -35.91 84.52
C VAL A 217 7.44 -34.87 85.57
N GLU A 218 6.55 -35.28 86.46
CA GLU A 218 6.12 -34.57 87.66
C GLU A 218 7.26 -34.62 88.69
N VAL A 219 7.68 -33.46 89.21
CA VAL A 219 8.66 -33.36 90.28
C VAL A 219 7.95 -32.88 91.55
N VAL A 220 7.94 -33.77 92.53
CA VAL A 220 7.54 -33.58 93.93
C VAL A 220 8.56 -32.71 94.66
#